data_AF-A0A959UUL9-F1
#
_entry.id   AF-A0A959UUL9-F1
#
_cell.length_a   1.000
_cell.length_b   1.000
_cell.length_c   1.000
_cell.angle_alpha   90.00
_cell.angle_beta   90.00
_cell.angle_gamma   90.00
#
_symmetry.space_group_name_H-M   'P 1'
#
loop_
_entity.id
_entity.type
_entity.pdbx_description
1 polymer ?
#
loop_
_entity_poly.entity_id
_entity_poly.type
_entity_poly.pdbx_seq_one_letter_code
_entity_poly.pdbx_strand_id
1 'polypeptide(L)'
;SLNNALIPLAFTLTYMYCSAQFQLTKELLSPGDVVLHLLGFLIGIAGFQLVAVGYFMRTNTDITRLQGSQPDPRADQRGPERQVSRAEQRQQQRLATRWMRQERRTPKWRVVTYLVPPLRIALARSIDHYDRQLLRQVIWQNHINGSIFEVVMVLSFLALGALGDLDLFAIPTAASAFLLATMIIMLLSAFTSWFKGWTVTVIVAVVLLLDAFSLRTDRFLADNRAYGMDYGGKPAAYAIGPVTEHAFNDSATASSLRQARATLDLWAERNRPLYAEGHKPPLVIVSSSGGGLRAMLWTYRCLQLADSLVGGDLMDRTALISGSSGGLIGAAYYRQVDWLAGRTDTVDVRDRRHLDAMSEDILNPVAFSFVTNDLFLRYRRVKDGTHTYTRDRGYAFERRLNELTGDLLHQRLADLRAAEERAEMPLLVMSPTTINDGRRLLIASSPVGFLTDTRTSPFVTVDASPESVELSRFFRAQEADSLRLTSALRMGATFPYITP
;
A
#
# COMPACT_ATOMS: atom_id res chain seq x y z
N SER A 1 22.04 -16.37 25.84
CA SER A 1 22.63 -17.47 25.04
C SER A 1 23.33 -16.87 23.84
N LEU A 2 24.62 -17.15 23.63
CA LEU A 2 25.31 -16.65 22.43
C LEU A 2 24.64 -17.15 21.12
N ASN A 3 24.04 -18.35 21.17
CA ASN A 3 23.31 -18.94 20.03
C ASN A 3 22.14 -18.10 19.52
N ASN A 4 21.47 -17.31 20.37
CA ASN A 4 20.32 -16.51 19.93
C ASN A 4 20.70 -15.08 19.52
N ALA A 5 21.97 -14.67 19.71
CA ALA A 5 22.44 -13.33 19.37
C ALA A 5 23.17 -13.28 18.01
N LEU A 6 23.75 -14.40 17.57
CA LEU A 6 24.54 -14.45 16.34
C LEU A 6 23.71 -14.09 15.09
N ILE A 7 22.52 -14.69 14.94
CA ILE A 7 21.66 -14.45 13.76
C ILE A 7 21.18 -12.99 13.71
N PRO A 8 20.60 -12.41 14.79
CA PRO A 8 20.23 -11.00 14.80
C PRO A 8 21.42 -10.05 14.57
N LEU A 9 22.59 -10.36 15.14
CA LEU A 9 23.79 -9.55 14.95
C LEU A 9 24.27 -9.59 13.50
N ALA A 10 24.38 -10.79 12.92
CA ALA A 10 24.75 -10.96 11.52
C ALA A 10 23.78 -10.23 10.59
N PHE A 11 22.46 -10.38 10.82
CA PHE A 11 21.44 -9.66 10.07
C PHE A 11 21.60 -8.14 10.18
N THR A 12 21.80 -7.61 11.40
CA THR A 12 21.96 -6.18 11.65
C THR A 12 23.19 -5.64 10.90
N LEU A 13 24.33 -6.33 10.98
CA LEU A 13 25.55 -5.95 10.29
C LEU A 13 25.40 -6.00 8.76
N THR A 14 24.78 -7.05 8.23
CA THR A 14 24.50 -7.17 6.79
C THR A 14 23.55 -6.07 6.32
N TYR A 15 22.48 -5.78 7.07
CA TYR A 15 21.54 -4.71 6.76
C TYR A 15 22.24 -3.35 6.73
N MET A 16 23.05 -3.04 7.74
CA MET A 16 23.83 -1.81 7.78
C MET A 16 24.78 -1.68 6.58
N TYR A 17 25.48 -2.77 6.22
CA TYR A 17 26.37 -2.79 5.06
C TYR A 17 25.61 -2.55 3.75
N CYS A 18 24.54 -3.29 3.51
CA CYS A 18 23.71 -3.14 2.31
C CYS A 18 23.05 -1.76 2.24
N SER A 19 22.56 -1.23 3.35
CA SER A 19 21.99 0.12 3.45
C SER A 19 23.04 1.17 3.13
N ALA A 20 24.24 1.08 3.71
CA ALA A 20 25.33 2.03 3.42
C ALA A 20 25.72 2.02 1.94
N GLN A 21 25.89 0.83 1.36
CA GLN A 21 26.20 0.67 -0.06
C GLN A 21 25.10 1.27 -0.95
N PHE A 22 23.84 1.02 -0.64
CA PHE A 22 22.71 1.57 -1.40
C PHE A 22 22.66 3.10 -1.31
N GLN A 23 22.76 3.67 -0.10
CA GLN A 23 22.69 5.11 0.09
C GLN A 23 23.86 5.85 -0.59
N LEU A 24 25.08 5.26 -0.58
CA LEU A 24 26.24 5.86 -1.24
C LEU A 24 26.21 5.73 -2.77
N THR A 25 25.78 4.58 -3.30
CA THR A 25 25.90 4.29 -4.75
C THR A 25 24.65 4.57 -5.56
N LYS A 26 23.47 4.58 -4.93
CA LYS A 26 22.17 4.76 -5.58
C LYS A 26 21.51 6.07 -5.19
N GLU A 27 21.48 6.39 -3.91
CA GLU A 27 20.90 7.65 -3.43
C GLU A 27 21.89 8.81 -3.50
N LEU A 28 23.19 8.51 -3.65
CA LEU A 28 24.28 9.49 -3.75
C LEU A 28 24.35 10.43 -2.53
N LEU A 29 23.96 9.94 -1.36
CA LEU A 29 24.00 10.71 -0.12
C LEU A 29 25.43 10.92 0.36
N SER A 30 25.65 11.98 1.14
CA SER A 30 26.95 12.23 1.74
C SER A 30 27.27 11.14 2.78
N PRO A 31 28.55 10.75 2.96
CA PRO A 31 28.91 9.76 3.98
C PRO A 31 28.45 10.13 5.40
N GLY A 32 28.36 11.43 5.70
CA GLY A 32 27.85 11.93 6.98
C GLY A 32 26.38 11.60 7.21
N ASP A 33 25.54 11.83 6.19
CA ASP A 33 24.10 11.51 6.24
C ASP A 33 23.88 10.00 6.38
N VAL A 34 24.68 9.21 5.68
CA VAL A 34 24.64 7.74 5.79
C VAL A 34 24.95 7.28 7.21
N VAL A 35 25.99 7.83 7.84
CA VAL A 35 26.33 7.49 9.24
C VAL A 35 25.19 7.88 10.17
N LEU A 36 24.58 9.05 9.99
CA LEU A 36 23.45 9.50 10.79
C LEU A 36 22.25 8.55 10.68
N HIS A 37 21.90 8.13 9.45
CA HIS A 37 20.83 7.16 9.22
C HIS A 37 21.10 5.81 9.91
N LEU A 38 22.33 5.29 9.81
CA LEU A 38 22.72 4.04 10.45
C LEU A 38 22.72 4.13 11.98
N LEU A 39 23.16 5.26 12.55
CA LEU A 39 23.08 5.52 13.98
C LEU A 39 21.62 5.58 14.45
N GLY A 40 20.74 6.25 13.70
CA GLY A 40 19.31 6.28 13.98
C GLY A 40 18.70 4.88 14.04
N PHE A 41 19.07 4.01 13.10
CA PHE A 41 18.66 2.60 13.09
C PHE A 41 19.14 1.84 14.33
N LEU A 42 20.41 1.98 14.70
CA LEU A 42 20.98 1.33 15.90
C LEU A 42 20.35 1.84 17.20
N ILE A 43 20.10 3.15 17.30
CA ILE A 43 19.41 3.76 18.43
C ILE A 43 17.99 3.20 18.54
N GLY A 44 17.28 3.04 17.41
CA GLY A 44 15.97 2.41 17.37
C GLY A 44 15.97 0.98 17.91
N ILE A 45 16.94 0.15 17.48
CA ILE A 45 17.11 -1.21 18.00
C ILE A 45 17.39 -1.18 19.50
N ALA A 46 18.35 -0.36 19.95
CA ALA A 46 18.71 -0.27 21.36
C ALA A 46 17.51 0.19 22.22
N GLY A 47 16.76 1.18 21.75
CA GLY A 47 15.54 1.67 22.40
C GLY A 47 14.49 0.56 22.55
N PHE A 48 14.21 -0.19 21.50
CA PHE A 48 13.29 -1.33 21.56
C PHE A 48 13.76 -2.40 22.56
N GLN A 49 15.05 -2.75 22.54
CA GLN A 49 15.61 -3.73 23.47
C GLN A 49 15.51 -3.27 24.93
N LEU A 50 15.74 -1.99 25.21
CA LEU A 50 15.58 -1.43 26.56
C LEU A 50 14.14 -1.52 27.06
N VAL A 51 13.16 -1.22 26.19
CA VAL A 51 11.72 -1.39 26.51
C VAL A 51 11.39 -2.84 26.80
N ALA A 52 11.85 -3.77 25.96
CA ALA A 52 11.61 -5.20 26.13
C ALA A 52 12.24 -5.74 27.43
N VAL A 53 13.51 -5.40 27.69
CA VAL A 53 14.20 -5.77 28.94
C VAL A 53 13.48 -5.19 30.15
N GLY A 54 13.10 -3.91 30.10
CA GLY A 54 12.35 -3.26 31.17
C GLY A 54 11.03 -3.97 31.48
N TYR A 55 10.29 -4.37 30.45
CA TYR A 55 9.05 -5.16 30.60
C TYR A 55 9.32 -6.52 31.26
N PHE A 56 10.25 -7.31 30.73
CA PHE A 56 10.50 -8.67 31.24
C PHE A 56 11.14 -8.68 32.63
N MET A 57 12.03 -7.73 32.94
CA MET A 57 12.60 -7.61 34.28
C MET A 57 11.56 -7.22 35.34
N ARG A 58 10.50 -6.50 34.94
CA ARG A 58 9.41 -6.11 35.84
C ARG A 58 8.36 -7.21 36.00
N THR A 59 8.04 -7.92 34.93
CA THR A 59 6.90 -8.87 34.89
C THR A 59 7.28 -10.31 35.21
N ASN A 60 8.51 -10.72 34.90
CA ASN A 60 8.99 -12.06 35.25
C ASN A 60 9.38 -12.08 36.74
N THR A 61 8.85 -13.06 37.46
CA THR A 61 9.24 -13.29 38.85
C THR A 61 10.39 -14.29 38.91
N ASP A 62 11.45 -13.90 39.61
CA ASP A 62 12.51 -14.82 39.97
C ASP A 62 12.02 -15.85 40.99
N ILE A 63 12.62 -17.04 40.96
CA ILE A 63 12.42 -18.13 41.93
C ILE A 63 12.56 -17.61 43.37
N THR A 64 13.45 -16.65 43.60
CA THR A 64 13.70 -15.99 44.88
C THR A 64 12.54 -15.12 45.38
N ARG A 65 11.77 -14.48 44.47
CA ARG A 65 10.53 -13.75 44.84
C ARG A 65 9.37 -14.70 45.13
N LEU A 66 9.31 -15.85 44.45
CA LEU A 66 8.27 -16.87 44.63
C LEU A 66 8.47 -17.75 45.87
N GLN A 67 9.72 -17.95 46.30
CA GLN A 67 10.04 -18.67 47.54
C GLN A 67 9.78 -17.82 48.80
N GLY A 68 9.38 -16.55 48.65
CA GLY A 68 9.37 -15.58 49.72
C GLY A 68 10.80 -15.22 50.11
N SER A 69 11.07 -13.94 50.34
CA SER A 69 12.15 -13.57 51.26
C SER A 69 11.98 -14.45 52.51
N GLN A 70 13.04 -15.08 53.00
CA GLN A 70 13.01 -15.84 54.25
C GLN A 70 12.16 -15.06 55.26
N PRO A 71 11.18 -15.69 55.93
CA PRO A 71 10.38 -14.99 56.92
C PRO A 71 11.34 -14.50 57.99
N ASP A 72 11.62 -13.20 57.99
CA ASP A 72 12.22 -12.55 59.14
C ASP A 72 11.22 -12.77 60.29
N PRO A 73 11.58 -13.45 61.39
CA PRO A 73 10.64 -13.82 62.46
C PRO A 73 10.00 -12.62 63.20
N ARG A 74 10.15 -11.40 62.68
CA ARG A 74 9.74 -10.13 63.30
C ARG A 74 8.99 -9.17 62.38
N ALA A 75 8.63 -9.59 61.16
CA ALA A 75 7.86 -8.74 60.25
C ALA A 75 6.36 -9.13 60.23
N ASP A 76 5.77 -9.34 61.40
CA ASP A 76 4.31 -9.23 61.55
C ASP A 76 3.98 -7.74 61.69
N GLN A 77 3.08 -7.26 60.82
CA GLN A 77 2.52 -5.91 60.72
C GLN A 77 3.22 -4.97 59.72
N ARG A 78 2.75 -4.99 58.46
CA ARG A 78 2.02 -3.87 57.81
C ARG A 78 1.94 -4.06 56.29
N GLY A 79 0.70 -4.06 55.78
CA GLY A 79 0.37 -3.88 54.36
C GLY A 79 -0.61 -4.92 53.83
N PRO A 80 -1.69 -4.54 53.11
CA PRO A 80 -2.59 -5.52 52.51
C PRO A 80 -1.88 -6.14 51.31
N GLU A 81 -1.26 -7.31 51.51
CA GLU A 81 -0.86 -8.16 50.40
C GLU A 81 -2.10 -8.50 49.57
N ARG A 82 -2.03 -8.26 48.26
CA ARG A 82 -3.02 -8.77 47.30
C ARG A 82 -3.06 -10.29 47.42
N GLN A 83 -3.95 -10.81 48.25
CA GLN A 83 -4.26 -12.23 48.34
C GLN A 83 -4.97 -12.64 47.05
N VAL A 84 -4.19 -13.04 46.05
CA VAL A 84 -4.69 -13.86 44.94
C VAL A 84 -5.34 -15.09 45.58
N SER A 85 -6.60 -15.36 45.25
CA SER A 85 -7.38 -16.38 45.97
C SER A 85 -6.69 -17.75 45.82
N ARG A 86 -6.61 -18.53 46.92
CA ARG A 86 -6.05 -19.90 46.89
C ARG A 86 -6.73 -20.78 45.82
N ALA A 87 -7.94 -20.45 45.39
CA ALA A 87 -8.63 -21.13 44.29
C ALA A 87 -8.03 -20.77 42.92
N GLU A 88 -7.68 -19.50 42.69
CA GLU A 88 -7.04 -19.03 41.45
C GLU A 88 -5.64 -19.62 41.28
N GLN A 89 -4.86 -19.67 42.36
CA GLN A 89 -3.54 -20.33 42.36
C GLN A 89 -3.65 -21.83 42.05
N ARG A 90 -4.63 -22.54 42.64
CA ARG A 90 -4.88 -23.96 42.35
C ARG A 90 -5.34 -24.20 40.92
N GLN A 91 -6.10 -23.27 40.34
CA GLN A 91 -6.54 -23.35 38.95
C GLN A 91 -5.39 -23.14 37.97
N GLN A 92 -4.55 -22.12 38.21
CA GLN A 92 -3.32 -21.90 37.43
C GLN A 92 -2.35 -23.08 37.53
N GLN A 93 -2.21 -23.68 38.72
CA GLN A 93 -1.40 -24.89 38.93
C GLN A 93 -1.89 -26.09 38.13
N ARG A 94 -3.21 -26.29 38.05
CA ARG A 94 -3.81 -27.36 37.25
C ARG A 94 -3.57 -27.16 35.76
N LEU A 95 -3.69 -25.92 35.27
CA LEU A 95 -3.46 -25.56 33.87
C LEU A 95 -1.98 -25.74 33.48
N ALA A 96 -1.04 -25.23 34.27
CA ALA A 96 0.40 -25.38 34.04
C ALA A 96 0.84 -26.86 34.05
N THR A 97 0.28 -27.66 34.98
CA THR A 97 0.61 -29.09 35.09
C THR A 97 0.07 -29.91 33.92
N ARG A 98 -1.13 -29.58 33.40
CA ARG A 98 -1.70 -30.23 32.21
C ARG A 98 -0.89 -29.89 30.96
N TRP A 99 -0.53 -28.63 30.77
CA TRP A 99 0.22 -28.15 29.61
C TRP A 99 1.61 -28.81 29.47
N MET A 100 2.32 -29.02 30.59
CA MET A 100 3.66 -29.64 30.60
C MET A 100 3.70 -31.17 30.72
N ARG A 101 2.61 -31.84 31.10
CA ARG A 101 2.55 -33.33 31.04
C ARG A 101 2.74 -33.85 29.61
N GLN A 102 2.36 -33.05 28.62
CA GLN A 102 2.45 -33.38 27.19
C GLN A 102 3.85 -33.12 26.58
N GLU A 103 4.64 -32.21 27.16
CA GLU A 103 6.03 -31.88 26.76
C GLU A 103 7.06 -32.96 27.15
N ARG A 104 6.67 -33.94 27.98
CA ARG A 104 7.54 -35.05 28.41
C ARG A 104 7.96 -36.00 27.28
N ARG A 105 7.46 -35.82 26.04
CA ARG A 105 7.70 -36.72 24.91
C ARG A 105 8.95 -36.40 24.09
N THR A 106 9.63 -35.28 24.33
CA THR A 106 10.91 -34.96 23.67
C THR A 106 12.10 -35.33 24.57
N PRO A 107 13.19 -35.91 24.01
CA PRO A 107 14.38 -36.22 24.79
C PRO A 107 14.95 -34.93 25.38
N LYS A 108 15.11 -34.90 26.70
CA LYS A 108 15.66 -33.73 27.40
C LYS A 108 17.17 -33.70 27.17
N TRP A 109 17.62 -32.74 26.37
CA TRP A 109 19.04 -32.51 26.15
C TRP A 109 19.68 -32.07 27.47
N ARG A 110 20.64 -32.84 27.97
CA ARG A 110 21.39 -32.48 29.17
C ARG A 110 22.37 -31.36 28.80
N VAL A 111 22.07 -30.14 29.21
CA VAL A 111 23.02 -29.03 29.09
C VAL A 111 24.11 -29.24 30.14
N VAL A 112 25.33 -29.59 29.71
CA VAL A 112 26.47 -29.84 30.59
C VAL A 112 27.30 -28.56 30.78
N THR A 113 27.36 -27.72 29.75
CA THR A 113 28.15 -26.50 29.73
C THR A 113 27.35 -25.35 29.12
N TYR A 114 27.66 -24.12 29.54
CA TYR A 114 27.13 -22.90 28.94
C TYR A 114 28.21 -21.82 28.91
N LEU A 115 28.07 -20.85 28.00
CA LEU A 115 29.05 -19.78 27.83
C LEU A 115 28.68 -18.59 28.72
N VAL A 116 29.65 -18.15 29.53
CA VAL A 116 29.58 -16.97 30.40
C VAL A 116 30.37 -15.83 29.74
N PRO A 117 29.86 -14.59 29.72
CA PRO A 117 30.58 -13.45 29.18
C PRO A 117 31.98 -13.27 29.82
N PRO A 118 33.01 -12.89 29.04
CA PRO A 118 32.96 -12.63 27.61
C PRO A 118 32.95 -13.91 26.76
N LEU A 119 33.70 -14.97 27.12
CA LEU A 119 33.85 -16.21 26.33
C LEU A 119 34.27 -17.42 27.21
N ARG A 120 33.86 -17.48 28.48
CA ARG A 120 34.26 -18.56 29.40
C ARG A 120 33.25 -19.69 29.40
N ILE A 121 33.70 -20.93 29.23
CA ILE A 121 32.82 -22.11 29.34
C ILE A 121 32.65 -22.44 30.83
N ALA A 122 31.42 -22.37 31.33
CA ALA A 122 31.07 -22.78 32.68
C ALA A 122 30.27 -24.09 32.67
N LEU A 123 30.43 -24.87 33.73
CA LEU A 123 29.63 -26.08 33.96
C LEU A 123 28.22 -25.67 34.41
N ALA A 124 27.21 -26.26 33.78
CA ALA A 124 25.83 -26.10 34.21
C ALA A 124 25.63 -26.77 35.58
N ARG A 125 25.11 -26.03 36.56
CA ARG A 125 24.78 -26.57 37.87
C ARG A 125 23.58 -27.51 37.77
N SER A 126 23.56 -28.59 38.56
CA SER A 126 22.38 -29.45 38.66
C SER A 126 21.20 -28.63 39.17
N ILE A 127 20.07 -28.76 38.49
CA ILE A 127 18.77 -28.16 38.84
C ILE A 127 17.86 -29.14 39.59
N ASP A 128 18.36 -30.32 39.96
CA ASP A 128 17.57 -31.38 40.59
C ASP A 128 17.04 -30.99 41.99
N HIS A 129 17.63 -29.96 42.60
CA HIS A 129 17.28 -29.42 43.91
C HIS A 129 16.07 -28.46 43.89
N TYR A 130 15.65 -27.97 42.72
CA TYR A 130 14.46 -27.11 42.61
C TYR A 130 13.18 -27.94 42.49
N ASP A 131 12.13 -27.52 43.20
CA ASP A 131 10.82 -28.13 43.04
C ASP A 131 10.36 -28.01 41.59
N ARG A 132 10.09 -29.16 40.97
CA ARG A 132 9.58 -29.25 39.60
C ARG A 132 8.27 -28.49 39.44
N GLN A 133 7.46 -28.33 40.49
CA GLN A 133 6.24 -27.52 40.42
C GLN A 133 6.53 -26.03 40.36
N LEU A 134 7.53 -25.56 41.11
CA LEU A 134 7.96 -24.16 41.10
C LEU A 134 8.58 -23.80 39.74
N LEU A 135 9.48 -24.63 39.22
CA LEU A 135 10.03 -24.47 37.86
C LEU A 135 8.91 -24.39 36.80
N ARG A 136 7.85 -25.18 36.95
CA ARG A 136 6.71 -25.17 36.05
C ARG A 136 5.92 -23.86 36.11
N GLN A 137 5.69 -23.33 37.30
CA GLN A 137 4.97 -22.07 37.46
C GLN A 137 5.75 -20.90 36.84
N VAL A 138 7.06 -20.84 37.06
CA VAL A 138 7.93 -19.79 36.48
C VAL A 138 7.92 -19.85 34.95
N ILE A 139 8.10 -21.04 34.36
CA ILE A 139 8.07 -21.21 32.90
C ILE A 139 6.71 -20.81 32.33
N TRP A 140 5.62 -21.26 32.95
CA TRP A 140 4.26 -20.92 32.53
C TRP A 140 3.99 -19.40 32.58
N GLN A 141 4.42 -18.72 33.64
CA GLN A 141 4.28 -17.29 33.77
C GLN A 141 5.10 -16.52 32.72
N ASN A 142 6.34 -16.94 32.47
CA ASN A 142 7.16 -16.35 31.42
C ASN A 142 6.50 -16.50 30.03
N HIS A 143 5.89 -17.66 29.75
CA HIS A 143 5.12 -17.86 28.53
C HIS A 143 3.90 -16.91 28.43
N ILE A 144 3.13 -16.75 29.52
CA ILE A 144 1.99 -15.80 29.54
C ILE A 144 2.48 -14.36 29.32
N ASN A 145 3.52 -13.94 30.03
CA ASN A 145 4.08 -12.59 29.90
C ASN A 145 4.56 -12.33 28.48
N GLY A 146 5.18 -13.33 27.84
CA GLY A 146 5.57 -13.29 26.43
C GLY A 146 4.36 -13.13 25.50
N SER A 147 3.31 -13.93 25.68
CA SER A 147 2.08 -13.81 24.88
C SER A 147 1.36 -12.47 25.07
N ILE A 148 1.35 -11.91 26.28
CA ILE A 148 0.80 -10.56 26.53
C ILE A 148 1.62 -9.51 25.77
N PHE A 149 2.95 -9.60 25.82
CA PHE A 149 3.83 -8.70 25.08
C PHE A 149 3.58 -8.78 23.57
N GLU A 150 3.45 -9.98 23.01
CA GLU A 150 3.10 -10.20 21.60
C GLU A 150 1.76 -9.55 21.24
N VAL A 151 0.71 -9.76 22.04
CA VAL A 151 -0.62 -9.18 21.79
C VAL A 151 -0.58 -7.64 21.83
N VAL A 152 0.09 -7.06 22.83
CA VAL A 152 0.24 -5.61 22.95
C VAL A 152 1.00 -5.03 21.76
N MET A 153 2.05 -5.70 21.29
CA MET A 153 2.81 -5.28 20.10
C MET A 153 1.93 -5.30 18.84
N VAL A 154 1.15 -6.37 18.62
CA VAL A 154 0.24 -6.47 17.47
C VAL A 154 -0.83 -5.38 17.53
N LEU A 155 -1.46 -5.15 18.70
CA LEU A 155 -2.47 -4.11 18.85
C LEU A 155 -1.89 -2.70 18.66
N SER A 156 -0.67 -2.45 19.14
CA SER A 156 0.01 -1.17 18.96
C SER A 156 0.30 -0.91 17.48
N PHE A 157 0.69 -1.95 16.74
CA PHE A 157 0.89 -1.85 15.29
C PHE A 157 -0.41 -1.56 14.53
N LEU A 158 -1.51 -2.24 14.87
CA LEU A 158 -2.83 -1.94 14.30
C LEU A 158 -3.30 -0.51 14.63
N ALA A 159 -2.99 -0.02 15.84
CA ALA A 159 -3.28 1.35 16.24
C ALA A 159 -2.45 2.39 15.46
N LEU A 160 -1.17 2.12 15.18
CA LEU A 160 -0.35 2.95 14.30
C LEU A 160 -0.93 2.99 12.88
N GLY A 161 -1.46 1.87 12.38
CA GLY A 161 -2.21 1.80 11.13
C GLY A 161 -3.38 2.79 11.03
N ALA A 162 -4.12 2.95 12.13
CA ALA A 162 -5.22 3.91 12.21
C ALA A 162 -4.76 5.37 12.05
N LEU A 163 -3.51 5.67 12.43
CA LEU A 163 -2.89 6.99 12.37
C LEU A 163 -2.01 7.19 11.13
N GLY A 164 -1.93 6.22 10.23
CA GLY A 164 -1.07 6.25 9.02
C GLY A 164 -1.31 7.38 8.04
N ASP A 165 -2.33 8.19 8.28
CA ASP A 165 -2.64 9.37 7.49
C ASP A 165 -1.82 10.60 7.83
N LEU A 166 -1.20 10.57 8.99
CA LEU A 166 -0.37 11.65 9.49
C LEU A 166 1.07 11.31 9.10
N ASP A 167 1.78 12.27 8.52
CA ASP A 167 3.15 12.09 8.03
C ASP A 167 4.10 11.55 9.10
N LEU A 168 3.86 11.93 10.37
CA LEU A 168 4.63 11.45 11.53
C LEU A 168 4.53 9.92 11.76
N PHE A 169 3.41 9.31 11.35
CA PHE A 169 3.14 7.89 11.55
C PHE A 169 3.25 7.08 10.26
N ALA A 170 3.64 7.71 9.14
CA ALA A 170 3.93 7.02 7.89
C ALA A 170 5.24 6.23 8.05
N ILE A 171 5.13 4.89 8.06
CA ILE A 171 6.28 4.01 8.22
C ILE A 171 6.85 3.65 6.84
N PRO A 172 8.18 3.66 6.65
CA PRO A 172 8.79 3.21 5.39
C PRO A 172 8.33 1.80 4.98
N THR A 173 8.26 1.54 3.68
CA THR A 173 7.84 0.25 3.10
C THR A 173 8.66 -0.91 3.66
N ALA A 174 9.99 -0.75 3.73
CA ALA A 174 10.88 -1.79 4.24
C ALA A 174 10.58 -2.12 5.71
N ALA A 175 10.34 -1.10 6.54
CA ALA A 175 9.93 -1.30 7.93
C ALA A 175 8.54 -1.96 8.02
N SER A 176 7.59 -1.58 7.16
CA SER A 176 6.28 -2.24 7.06
C SER A 176 6.41 -3.73 6.70
N ALA A 177 7.32 -4.09 5.79
CA ALA A 177 7.62 -5.48 5.44
C ALA A 177 8.25 -6.26 6.61
N PHE A 178 9.18 -5.66 7.34
CA PHE A 178 9.74 -6.27 8.55
C PHE A 178 8.69 -6.45 9.64
N LEU A 179 7.79 -5.48 9.82
CA LEU A 179 6.68 -5.57 10.77
C LEU A 179 5.71 -6.68 10.36
N LEU A 180 5.40 -6.82 9.07
CA LEU A 180 4.60 -7.91 8.54
C LEU A 180 5.24 -9.28 8.83
N ALA A 181 6.52 -9.47 8.47
CA ALA A 181 7.22 -10.72 8.73
C ALA A 181 7.28 -11.03 10.23
N THR A 182 7.56 -10.01 11.06
CA THR A 182 7.57 -10.13 12.52
C THR A 182 6.22 -10.58 13.06
N MET A 183 5.14 -9.99 12.56
CA MET A 183 3.77 -10.33 12.96
C MET A 183 3.38 -11.74 12.52
N ILE A 184 3.77 -12.18 11.32
CA ILE A 184 3.58 -13.57 10.88
C ILE A 184 4.31 -14.53 11.83
N ILE A 185 5.55 -14.23 12.19
CA ILE A 185 6.33 -15.04 13.14
C ILE A 185 5.67 -15.04 14.53
N MET A 186 5.22 -13.89 15.04
CA MET A 186 4.52 -13.79 16.33
C MET A 186 3.20 -14.56 16.32
N LEU A 187 2.40 -14.46 15.26
CA LEU A 187 1.18 -15.25 15.13
C LEU A 187 1.49 -16.74 15.06
N LEU A 188 2.47 -17.16 14.26
CA LEU A 188 2.86 -18.56 14.19
C LEU A 188 3.38 -19.08 15.55
N SER A 189 4.12 -18.25 16.30
CA SER A 189 4.54 -18.52 17.69
C SER A 189 3.34 -18.72 18.61
N ALA A 190 2.35 -17.83 18.56
CA ALA A 190 1.13 -17.95 19.36
C ALA A 190 0.32 -19.22 19.01
N PHE A 191 0.11 -19.48 17.71
CA PHE A 191 -0.59 -20.69 17.24
C PHE A 191 0.15 -21.97 17.64
N THR A 192 1.49 -22.02 17.49
CA THR A 192 2.28 -23.17 17.92
C THR A 192 2.24 -23.37 19.43
N SER A 193 2.22 -22.29 20.22
CA SER A 193 2.07 -22.35 21.67
C SER A 193 0.69 -22.89 22.10
N TRP A 194 -0.38 -22.45 21.45
CA TRP A 194 -1.76 -22.82 21.78
C TRP A 194 -2.15 -24.21 21.26
N PHE A 195 -1.84 -24.53 20.01
CA PHE A 195 -2.30 -25.73 19.31
C PHE A 195 -1.24 -26.84 19.22
N LYS A 196 0.04 -26.53 19.46
CA LYS A 196 1.17 -27.49 19.48
C LYS A 196 1.21 -28.37 18.22
N GLY A 197 1.15 -29.70 18.35
CA GLY A 197 1.21 -30.63 17.22
C GLY A 197 0.04 -30.49 16.23
N TRP A 198 -1.07 -29.86 16.63
CA TRP A 198 -2.22 -29.61 15.75
C TRP A 198 -2.11 -28.31 14.96
N THR A 199 -1.05 -27.52 15.15
CA THR A 199 -0.93 -26.18 14.54
C THR A 199 -1.10 -26.21 13.03
N VAL A 200 -0.43 -27.13 12.34
CA VAL A 200 -0.54 -27.25 10.86
C VAL A 200 -1.98 -27.59 10.46
N THR A 201 -2.62 -28.53 11.15
CA THR A 201 -4.02 -28.90 10.89
C THR A 201 -4.98 -27.74 11.10
N VAL A 202 -4.79 -26.96 12.17
CA VAL A 202 -5.61 -25.78 12.47
C VAL A 202 -5.40 -24.69 11.41
N ILE A 203 -4.17 -24.41 11.01
CA ILE A 203 -3.87 -23.42 9.96
C ILE A 203 -4.55 -23.83 8.65
N VAL A 204 -4.41 -25.10 8.23
CA VAL A 204 -5.06 -25.61 7.02
C VAL A 204 -6.59 -25.51 7.13
N ALA A 205 -7.17 -25.88 8.27
CA ALA A 205 -8.60 -25.76 8.49
C ALA A 205 -9.08 -24.30 8.42
N VAL A 206 -8.33 -23.35 9.00
CA VAL A 206 -8.63 -21.91 8.93
C VAL A 206 -8.59 -21.42 7.48
N VAL A 207 -7.58 -21.80 6.70
CA VAL A 207 -7.48 -21.40 5.28
C VAL A 207 -8.67 -21.94 4.48
N LEU A 208 -9.02 -23.23 4.65
CA LEU A 208 -10.18 -23.82 3.97
C LEU A 208 -11.51 -23.19 4.40
N LEU A 209 -11.65 -22.82 5.68
CA LEU A 209 -12.83 -22.10 6.18
C LEU A 209 -12.91 -20.69 5.60
N LEU A 210 -11.79 -19.97 5.52
CA LEU A 210 -11.73 -18.64 4.90
C LEU A 210 -12.07 -18.70 3.41
N ASP A 211 -11.54 -19.69 2.69
CA ASP A 211 -11.87 -19.91 1.27
C ASP A 211 -13.37 -20.23 1.09
N ALA A 212 -13.90 -21.18 1.86
CA ALA A 212 -15.32 -21.52 1.81
C ALA A 212 -16.23 -20.34 2.19
N PHE A 213 -15.79 -19.49 3.11
CA PHE A 213 -16.53 -18.28 3.51
C PHE A 213 -16.44 -17.18 2.43
N SER A 214 -15.28 -17.05 1.79
CA SER A 214 -15.04 -16.11 0.68
C SER A 214 -15.96 -16.40 -0.51
N LEU A 215 -16.13 -17.68 -0.88
CA LEU A 215 -17.03 -18.10 -1.96
C LEU A 215 -18.51 -17.75 -1.74
N ARG A 216 -18.93 -17.49 -0.49
CA ARG A 216 -20.33 -17.20 -0.13
C ARG A 216 -20.58 -15.77 0.32
N THR A 217 -19.53 -14.96 0.45
CA THR A 217 -19.64 -13.63 1.03
C THR A 217 -18.80 -12.63 0.25
N ASP A 218 -19.46 -11.81 -0.57
CA ASP A 218 -18.80 -10.71 -1.30
C ASP A 218 -18.13 -9.69 -0.36
N ARG A 219 -18.44 -9.70 0.94
CA ARG A 219 -17.79 -8.83 1.94
C ARG A 219 -16.30 -9.15 2.16
N PHE A 220 -15.84 -10.34 1.80
CA PHE A 220 -14.41 -10.70 1.85
C PHE A 220 -13.67 -10.37 0.55
N LEU A 221 -14.40 -10.13 -0.55
CA LEU A 221 -13.85 -9.56 -1.78
C LEU A 221 -13.75 -8.05 -1.60
N ALA A 222 -12.55 -7.59 -1.27
CA ALA A 222 -12.31 -6.20 -0.99
C ALA A 222 -12.05 -5.44 -2.31
N ASP A 223 -13.11 -4.83 -2.86
CA ASP A 223 -13.01 -4.06 -4.10
C ASP A 223 -12.22 -2.76 -3.90
N ASN A 224 -11.31 -2.47 -4.84
CA ASN A 224 -10.70 -1.15 -4.95
C ASN A 224 -11.59 -0.28 -5.86
N ARG A 225 -12.43 0.56 -5.27
CA ARG A 225 -13.43 1.36 -6.00
C ARG A 225 -12.79 2.55 -6.72
N ALA A 226 -13.41 3.01 -7.79
CA ALA A 226 -13.04 4.22 -8.49
C ALA A 226 -13.78 5.40 -7.82
N TYR A 227 -13.03 6.31 -7.20
CA TYR A 227 -13.64 7.35 -6.37
C TYR A 227 -14.38 8.37 -7.24
N GLY A 228 -15.58 8.73 -6.79
CA GLY A 228 -16.51 9.62 -7.48
C GLY A 228 -17.67 8.93 -8.18
N MET A 229 -17.60 7.62 -8.42
CA MET A 229 -18.69 6.83 -9.01
C MET A 229 -19.66 6.29 -7.94
N ASP A 230 -20.93 6.15 -8.30
CA ASP A 230 -21.94 5.52 -7.44
C ASP A 230 -21.88 3.99 -7.50
N TYR A 231 -21.77 3.37 -6.32
CA TYR A 231 -21.79 1.91 -6.12
C TYR A 231 -22.98 1.44 -5.26
N GLY A 232 -23.89 2.33 -4.88
CA GLY A 232 -25.09 2.00 -4.14
C GLY A 232 -26.22 1.46 -5.02
N GLY A 233 -26.24 1.87 -6.29
CA GLY A 233 -27.22 1.42 -7.29
C GLY A 233 -26.96 0.02 -7.88
N LYS A 234 -27.79 -0.36 -8.86
CA LYS A 234 -27.61 -1.61 -9.62
C LYS A 234 -26.32 -1.52 -10.47
N PRO A 235 -25.39 -2.49 -10.38
CA PRO A 235 -24.19 -2.49 -11.22
C PRO A 235 -24.53 -2.58 -12.71
N ALA A 236 -23.72 -1.93 -13.56
CA ALA A 236 -23.80 -2.10 -15.00
C ALA A 236 -23.52 -3.56 -15.39
N ALA A 237 -24.35 -4.13 -16.26
CA ALA A 237 -24.25 -5.53 -16.64
C ALA A 237 -23.10 -5.74 -17.64
N TYR A 238 -21.94 -6.19 -17.16
CA TYR A 238 -20.79 -6.50 -17.99
C TYR A 238 -20.95 -7.87 -18.67
N ALA A 239 -21.65 -7.87 -19.81
CA ALA A 239 -21.86 -9.05 -20.66
C ALA A 239 -21.76 -8.66 -22.14
N ILE A 240 -21.60 -9.66 -23.01
CA ILE A 240 -21.41 -9.45 -24.46
C ILE A 240 -22.52 -8.55 -25.04
N GLY A 241 -23.79 -8.84 -24.75
CA GLY A 241 -24.93 -8.07 -25.27
C GLY A 241 -24.85 -6.57 -24.94
N PRO A 242 -24.87 -6.17 -23.65
CA PRO A 242 -24.75 -4.76 -23.26
C PRO A 242 -23.48 -4.08 -23.78
N VAL A 243 -22.33 -4.76 -23.74
CA VAL A 243 -21.06 -4.19 -24.25
C VAL A 243 -21.15 -3.90 -25.75
N THR A 244 -21.69 -4.84 -26.53
CA THR A 244 -21.92 -4.68 -27.97
C THR A 244 -22.91 -3.56 -28.28
N GLU A 245 -24.02 -3.49 -27.55
CA GLU A 245 -25.03 -2.43 -27.70
C GLU A 245 -24.43 -1.03 -27.46
N HIS A 246 -23.58 -0.90 -26.43
CA HIS A 246 -22.92 0.37 -26.14
C HIS A 246 -21.87 0.75 -27.20
N ALA A 247 -21.04 -0.21 -27.62
CA ALA A 247 -19.96 0.02 -28.58
C ALA A 247 -20.48 0.33 -29.99
N PHE A 248 -21.57 -0.31 -30.42
CA PHE A 248 -22.11 -0.21 -31.78
C PHE A 248 -23.35 0.67 -31.88
N ASN A 249 -23.45 1.69 -31.03
CA ASN A 249 -24.55 2.66 -31.06
C ASN A 249 -24.27 3.78 -32.06
N ASP A 250 -24.80 3.67 -33.27
CA ASP A 250 -24.56 4.61 -34.38
C ASP A 250 -24.82 6.07 -34.01
N SER A 251 -25.94 6.34 -33.32
CA SER A 251 -26.33 7.71 -32.95
C SER A 251 -25.32 8.34 -31.98
N ALA A 252 -24.90 7.59 -30.97
CA ALA A 252 -23.94 8.07 -29.99
C ALA A 252 -22.53 8.21 -30.58
N THR A 253 -22.11 7.23 -31.40
CA THR A 253 -20.84 7.28 -32.15
C THR A 253 -20.80 8.52 -33.04
N ALA A 254 -21.85 8.77 -33.84
CA ALA A 254 -21.94 9.94 -34.69
C ALA A 254 -21.95 11.26 -33.90
N SER A 255 -22.60 11.30 -32.73
CA SER A 255 -22.60 12.46 -31.86
C SER A 255 -21.20 12.76 -31.29
N SER A 256 -20.53 11.74 -30.75
CA SER A 256 -19.17 11.89 -30.23
C SER A 256 -18.16 12.28 -31.32
N LEU A 257 -18.32 11.75 -32.54
CA LEU A 257 -17.49 12.12 -33.68
C LEU A 257 -17.68 13.58 -34.10
N ARG A 258 -18.93 14.09 -34.13
CA ARG A 258 -19.20 15.51 -34.42
C ARG A 258 -18.56 16.43 -33.37
N GLN A 259 -18.64 16.06 -32.10
CA GLN A 259 -18.03 16.82 -31.02
C GLN A 259 -16.51 16.82 -31.11
N ALA A 260 -15.90 15.63 -31.26
CA ALA A 260 -14.45 15.50 -31.46
C ALA A 260 -13.97 16.27 -32.69
N ARG A 261 -14.77 16.28 -33.77
CA ARG A 261 -14.47 17.05 -34.97
C ARG A 261 -14.50 18.56 -34.71
N ALA A 262 -15.50 19.06 -33.99
CA ALA A 262 -15.60 20.47 -33.63
C ALA A 262 -14.40 20.93 -32.78
N THR A 263 -14.00 20.13 -31.80
CA THR A 263 -12.79 20.40 -31.00
C THR A 263 -11.52 20.37 -31.86
N LEU A 264 -11.41 19.43 -32.79
CA LEU A 264 -10.26 19.34 -33.70
C LEU A 264 -10.18 20.54 -34.66
N ASP A 265 -11.33 21.00 -35.18
CA ASP A 265 -11.39 22.17 -36.05
C ASP A 265 -10.97 23.44 -35.28
N LEU A 266 -11.42 23.61 -34.03
CA LEU A 266 -10.99 24.71 -33.16
C LEU A 266 -9.49 24.64 -32.82
N TRP A 267 -8.98 23.45 -32.49
CA TRP A 267 -7.55 23.21 -32.27
C TRP A 267 -6.72 23.60 -33.51
N ALA A 268 -7.18 23.21 -34.71
CA ALA A 268 -6.51 23.51 -35.96
C ALA A 268 -6.53 25.02 -36.28
N GLU A 269 -7.61 25.73 -35.93
CA GLU A 269 -7.69 27.19 -36.04
C GLU A 269 -6.71 27.89 -35.10
N ARG A 270 -6.64 27.49 -33.83
CA ARG A 270 -5.69 28.03 -32.84
C ARG A 270 -4.24 27.83 -33.24
N ASN A 271 -3.92 26.70 -33.88
CA ASN A 271 -2.57 26.37 -34.29
C ASN A 271 -2.18 26.96 -35.65
N ARG A 272 -3.13 27.45 -36.46
CA ARG A 272 -2.85 28.00 -37.80
C ARG A 272 -1.78 29.11 -37.81
N PRO A 273 -1.74 30.06 -36.86
CA PRO A 273 -0.70 31.11 -36.83
C PRO A 273 0.73 30.58 -36.63
N LEU A 274 0.89 29.34 -36.14
CA LEU A 274 2.20 28.74 -35.89
C LEU A 274 2.83 28.11 -37.15
N TYR A 275 2.13 28.13 -38.29
CA TYR A 275 2.54 27.48 -39.53
C TYR A 275 2.35 28.41 -40.74
N ALA A 276 3.11 28.15 -41.81
CA ALA A 276 3.05 28.94 -43.03
C ALA A 276 1.66 28.86 -43.68
N GLU A 277 1.27 29.96 -44.33
CA GLU A 277 -0.02 30.08 -45.01
C GLU A 277 -0.19 28.97 -46.07
N GLY A 278 -1.37 28.35 -46.10
CA GLY A 278 -1.67 27.23 -47.01
C GLY A 278 -1.31 25.83 -46.49
N HIS A 279 -0.59 25.71 -45.36
CA HIS A 279 -0.31 24.42 -44.73
C HIS A 279 -1.25 24.12 -43.56
N LYS A 280 -1.69 22.85 -43.45
CA LYS A 280 -2.44 22.39 -42.27
C LYS A 280 -1.47 22.17 -41.09
N PRO A 281 -1.86 22.51 -39.85
CA PRO A 281 -1.08 22.14 -38.68
C PRO A 281 -0.87 20.61 -38.61
N PRO A 282 0.36 20.13 -38.32
CA PRO A 282 0.60 18.72 -38.07
C PRO A 282 -0.13 18.27 -36.80
N LEU A 283 -0.81 17.13 -36.86
CA LEU A 283 -1.48 16.55 -35.70
C LEU A 283 -0.43 15.95 -34.75
N VAL A 284 -0.22 16.56 -33.59
CA VAL A 284 0.69 16.05 -32.56
C VAL A 284 -0.09 15.22 -31.54
N ILE A 285 0.37 13.99 -31.31
CA ILE A 285 -0.16 13.08 -30.30
C ILE A 285 0.99 12.71 -29.38
N VAL A 286 0.79 12.91 -28.07
CA VAL A 286 1.74 12.46 -27.05
C VAL A 286 1.32 11.08 -26.57
N SER A 287 2.22 10.11 -26.71
CA SER A 287 2.04 8.76 -26.19
C SER A 287 3.14 8.42 -25.20
N SER A 288 2.78 8.06 -23.97
CA SER A 288 3.73 7.73 -22.90
C SER A 288 3.66 6.26 -22.49
N SER A 289 4.81 5.59 -22.41
CA SER A 289 4.91 4.23 -21.91
C SER A 289 4.88 4.16 -20.38
N GLY A 290 4.41 3.03 -19.86
CA GLY A 290 4.46 2.73 -18.43
C GLY A 290 5.87 2.44 -17.93
N GLY A 291 6.03 2.47 -16.60
CA GLY A 291 7.30 2.16 -15.94
C GLY A 291 7.40 2.67 -14.49
N GLY A 292 6.27 2.70 -13.79
CA GLY A 292 6.17 3.17 -12.40
C GLY A 292 6.67 4.61 -12.21
N LEU A 293 7.20 4.91 -11.02
CA LEU A 293 7.68 6.23 -10.64
C LEU A 293 8.77 6.76 -11.57
N ARG A 294 9.63 5.87 -12.11
CA ARG A 294 10.67 6.26 -13.06
C ARG A 294 10.07 6.81 -14.36
N ALA A 295 9.05 6.14 -14.91
CA ALA A 295 8.37 6.64 -16.11
C ALA A 295 7.61 7.94 -15.83
N MET A 296 7.03 8.10 -14.64
CA MET A 296 6.37 9.33 -14.22
C MET A 296 7.31 10.53 -14.25
N LEU A 297 8.46 10.43 -13.59
CA LEU A 297 9.51 11.46 -13.61
C LEU A 297 10.05 11.69 -15.03
N TRP A 298 10.37 10.60 -15.74
CA TRP A 298 10.98 10.68 -17.06
C TRP A 298 10.07 11.32 -18.10
N THR A 299 8.79 10.93 -18.13
CA THR A 299 7.81 11.51 -19.06
C THR A 299 7.62 13.00 -18.79
N TYR A 300 7.50 13.42 -17.52
CA TYR A 300 7.42 14.84 -17.19
C TYR A 300 8.66 15.61 -17.70
N ARG A 301 9.86 15.08 -17.45
CA ARG A 301 11.11 15.71 -17.90
C ARG A 301 11.20 15.78 -19.43
N CYS A 302 10.80 14.73 -20.14
CA CYS A 302 10.78 14.72 -21.60
C CYS A 302 9.84 15.79 -22.15
N LEU A 303 8.64 15.94 -21.59
CA LEU A 303 7.69 16.97 -22.00
C LEU A 303 8.22 18.36 -21.72
N GLN A 304 8.76 18.59 -20.52
CA GLN A 304 9.38 19.86 -20.15
C GLN A 304 10.53 20.27 -21.09
N LEU A 305 11.39 19.31 -21.47
CA LEU A 305 12.47 19.58 -22.43
C LEU A 305 11.91 19.81 -23.85
N ALA A 306 11.01 18.97 -24.32
CA ALA A 306 10.40 19.11 -25.65
C ALA A 306 9.69 20.46 -25.79
N ASP A 307 8.98 20.89 -24.75
CA ASP A 307 8.30 22.18 -24.70
C ASP A 307 9.27 23.36 -24.75
N SER A 308 10.39 23.27 -24.03
CA SER A 308 11.45 24.29 -24.13
C SER A 308 12.03 24.43 -25.53
N LEU A 309 12.04 23.35 -26.33
CA LEU A 309 12.55 23.35 -27.70
C LEU A 309 11.56 23.94 -28.72
N VAL A 310 10.27 24.01 -28.35
CA VAL A 310 9.21 24.59 -29.18
C VAL A 310 8.65 25.89 -28.59
N GLY A 311 9.39 26.55 -27.71
CA GLY A 311 9.08 27.89 -27.22
C GLY A 311 7.99 27.96 -26.14
N GLY A 312 7.52 26.84 -25.59
CA GLY A 312 6.38 26.81 -24.66
C GLY A 312 5.05 26.40 -25.29
N ASP A 313 5.01 26.12 -26.59
CA ASP A 313 3.76 25.83 -27.31
C ASP A 313 3.46 24.32 -27.40
N LEU A 314 4.14 23.43 -26.66
CA LEU A 314 3.99 21.98 -26.90
C LEU A 314 2.57 21.50 -26.65
N MET A 315 1.95 21.93 -25.55
CA MET A 315 0.59 21.53 -25.22
C MET A 315 -0.44 22.18 -26.16
N ASP A 316 -0.23 23.42 -26.61
CA ASP A 316 -1.09 24.05 -27.64
C ASP A 316 -1.07 23.25 -28.96
N ARG A 317 0.10 22.73 -29.35
CA ARG A 317 0.28 21.88 -30.54
C ARG A 317 -0.25 20.46 -30.35
N THR A 318 -0.42 19.99 -29.12
CA THR A 318 -0.83 18.62 -28.83
C THR A 318 -2.35 18.49 -28.88
N ALA A 319 -2.86 17.65 -29.79
CA ALA A 319 -4.30 17.41 -29.88
C ALA A 319 -4.77 16.36 -28.87
N LEU A 320 -3.93 15.36 -28.58
CA LEU A 320 -4.28 14.23 -27.73
C LEU A 320 -3.08 13.70 -26.95
N ILE A 321 -3.33 13.36 -25.68
CA ILE A 321 -2.42 12.62 -24.80
C ILE A 321 -3.05 11.26 -24.47
N SER A 322 -2.26 10.20 -24.63
CA SER A 322 -2.59 8.87 -24.14
C SER A 322 -1.34 8.15 -23.64
N GLY A 323 -1.51 7.01 -22.98
CA GLY A 323 -0.39 6.26 -22.44
C GLY A 323 -0.79 5.21 -21.43
N SER A 324 0.18 4.81 -20.61
CA SER A 324 -0.02 3.80 -19.57
C SER A 324 0.75 4.13 -18.28
N SER A 325 0.21 3.68 -17.15
CA SER A 325 0.85 3.68 -15.84
C SER A 325 1.53 5.02 -15.48
N GLY A 326 2.72 4.97 -14.88
CA GLY A 326 3.47 6.15 -14.45
C GLY A 326 3.73 7.18 -15.56
N GLY A 327 3.96 6.76 -16.80
CA GLY A 327 4.17 7.71 -17.90
C GLY A 327 2.94 8.58 -18.15
N LEU A 328 1.75 8.00 -18.11
CA LEU A 328 0.51 8.75 -18.28
C LEU A 328 0.24 9.68 -17.09
N ILE A 329 0.60 9.27 -15.88
CA ILE A 329 0.55 10.15 -14.69
C ILE A 329 1.45 11.37 -14.90
N GLY A 330 2.70 11.15 -15.35
CA GLY A 330 3.63 12.24 -15.63
C GLY A 330 3.14 13.18 -16.74
N ALA A 331 2.56 12.63 -17.81
CA ALA A 331 1.99 13.41 -18.90
C ALA A 331 0.74 14.20 -18.47
N ALA A 332 -0.16 13.58 -17.70
CA ALA A 332 -1.33 14.24 -17.15
C ALA A 332 -0.94 15.36 -16.20
N TYR A 333 0.06 15.15 -15.34
CA TYR A 333 0.56 16.20 -14.44
C TYR A 333 1.15 17.37 -15.21
N TYR A 334 2.02 17.12 -16.19
CA TYR A 334 2.60 18.17 -17.04
C TYR A 334 1.50 19.00 -17.73
N ARG A 335 0.51 18.32 -18.32
CA ARG A 335 -0.67 18.95 -18.92
C ARG A 335 -1.43 19.87 -17.94
N GLN A 336 -1.59 19.47 -16.68
CA GLN A 336 -2.26 20.32 -15.68
C GLN A 336 -1.41 21.52 -15.26
N VAL A 337 -0.09 21.35 -15.12
CA VAL A 337 0.83 22.44 -14.79
C VAL A 337 0.86 23.47 -15.92
N ASP A 338 0.95 23.04 -17.17
CA ASP A 338 0.89 23.90 -18.35
C ASP A 338 -0.42 24.69 -18.44
N TRP A 339 -1.54 23.99 -18.28
CA TRP A 339 -2.86 24.62 -18.26
C TRP A 339 -2.98 25.68 -17.15
N LEU A 340 -2.42 25.41 -15.96
CA LEU A 340 -2.41 26.39 -14.88
C LEU A 340 -1.45 27.56 -15.17
N ALA A 341 -0.26 27.29 -15.69
CA ALA A 341 0.74 28.31 -16.04
C ALA A 341 0.21 29.33 -17.06
N GLY A 342 -0.61 28.89 -18.03
CA GLY A 342 -1.29 29.80 -18.96
C GLY A 342 -2.35 30.73 -18.33
N ARG A 343 -2.65 30.56 -17.03
CA ARG A 343 -3.72 31.27 -16.30
C ARG A 343 -3.23 31.99 -15.04
N THR A 344 -1.99 31.78 -14.63
CA THR A 344 -1.38 32.45 -13.48
C THR A 344 0.11 32.65 -13.69
N ASP A 345 0.62 33.80 -13.26
CA ASP A 345 2.05 34.11 -13.29
C ASP A 345 2.85 33.40 -12.16
N THR A 346 2.17 32.64 -11.30
CA THR A 346 2.78 31.98 -10.13
C THR A 346 3.30 30.58 -10.39
N VAL A 347 3.04 30.01 -11.57
CA VAL A 347 3.40 28.63 -11.92
C VAL A 347 4.27 28.64 -13.17
N ASP A 348 5.43 27.99 -13.09
CA ASP A 348 6.34 27.82 -14.21
C ASP A 348 6.51 26.33 -14.52
N VAL A 349 6.12 25.92 -15.74
CA VAL A 349 6.28 24.55 -16.24
C VAL A 349 7.73 24.05 -16.17
N ARG A 350 8.72 24.97 -16.20
CA ARG A 350 10.16 24.67 -16.17
C ARG A 350 10.73 24.50 -14.77
N ASP A 351 9.92 24.76 -13.74
CA ASP A 351 10.38 24.65 -12.36
C ASP A 351 10.79 23.21 -12.03
N ARG A 352 11.97 23.07 -11.43
CA ARG A 352 12.52 21.79 -10.98
C ARG A 352 11.68 21.16 -9.87
N ARG A 353 10.95 21.96 -9.09
CA ARG A 353 10.06 21.46 -8.02
C ARG A 353 9.04 20.44 -8.53
N HIS A 354 8.60 20.53 -9.78
CA HIS A 354 7.71 19.53 -10.36
C HIS A 354 8.39 18.17 -10.56
N LEU A 355 9.68 18.16 -10.92
CA LEU A 355 10.48 16.94 -11.02
C LEU A 355 10.77 16.36 -9.64
N ASP A 356 11.15 17.22 -8.69
CA ASP A 356 11.42 16.81 -7.32
C ASP A 356 10.17 16.14 -6.73
N ALA A 357 8.99 16.78 -6.89
CA ALA A 357 7.70 16.22 -6.49
C ALA A 357 7.37 14.86 -7.14
N MET A 358 7.67 14.66 -8.43
CA MET A 358 7.45 13.38 -9.11
C MET A 358 8.49 12.31 -8.77
N SER A 359 9.62 12.70 -8.17
CA SER A 359 10.65 11.78 -7.71
C SER A 359 10.41 11.26 -6.29
N GLU A 360 9.51 11.90 -5.55
CA GLU A 360 9.16 11.55 -4.18
C GLU A 360 8.45 10.19 -4.07
N ASP A 361 8.55 9.61 -2.87
CA ASP A 361 7.97 8.31 -2.59
C ASP A 361 6.43 8.33 -2.58
N ILE A 362 5.84 7.35 -3.29
CA ILE A 362 4.40 7.02 -3.26
C ILE A 362 4.17 5.65 -2.61
N LEU A 363 5.20 4.79 -2.52
CA LEU A 363 5.01 3.40 -2.15
C LEU A 363 4.96 3.18 -0.63
N ASN A 364 5.61 4.01 0.18
CA ASN A 364 5.55 3.86 1.65
C ASN A 364 4.12 3.98 2.20
N PRO A 365 3.33 5.01 1.85
CA PRO A 365 1.92 5.08 2.28
C PRO A 365 1.08 3.91 1.77
N VAL A 366 1.33 3.45 0.54
CA VAL A 366 0.61 2.34 -0.09
C VAL A 366 0.93 1.01 0.61
N ALA A 367 2.20 0.72 0.84
CA ALA A 367 2.66 -0.49 1.53
C ALA A 367 2.23 -0.50 3.00
N PHE A 368 2.29 0.65 3.67
CA PHE A 368 1.81 0.77 5.03
C PHE A 368 0.31 0.51 5.12
N SER A 369 -0.49 1.10 4.22
CA SER A 369 -1.92 0.81 4.10
C SER A 369 -2.19 -0.66 3.79
N PHE A 370 -1.36 -1.28 2.95
CA PHE A 370 -1.51 -2.70 2.65
C PHE A 370 -1.34 -3.58 3.89
N VAL A 371 -0.27 -3.38 4.66
CA VAL A 371 0.04 -4.21 5.83
C VAL A 371 -0.92 -3.94 7.00
N THR A 372 -1.33 -2.69 7.22
CA THR A 372 -2.13 -2.31 8.40
C THR A 372 -3.63 -2.35 8.20
N ASN A 373 -4.10 -2.27 6.95
CA ASN A 373 -5.52 -2.16 6.62
C ASN A 373 -5.97 -3.26 5.65
N ASP A 374 -5.33 -3.40 4.49
CA ASP A 374 -5.80 -4.34 3.44
C ASP A 374 -5.65 -5.82 3.83
N LEU A 375 -4.53 -6.21 4.44
CA LEU A 375 -4.26 -7.60 4.83
C LEU A 375 -5.18 -8.11 5.95
N PHE A 376 -5.74 -7.18 6.73
CA PHE A 376 -6.59 -7.48 7.87
C PHE A 376 -8.05 -7.12 7.59
N LEU A 377 -8.59 -6.18 8.36
CA LEU A 377 -9.97 -5.76 8.28
C LEU A 377 -10.00 -4.32 7.78
N ARG A 378 -10.59 -4.11 6.59
CA ARG A 378 -10.84 -2.76 6.09
C ARG A 378 -12.03 -2.14 6.81
N TYR A 379 -11.77 -1.47 7.94
CA TYR A 379 -12.83 -0.85 8.77
C TYR A 379 -13.00 0.66 8.53
N ARG A 380 -12.00 1.32 7.94
CA ARG A 380 -12.01 2.77 7.72
C ARG A 380 -12.79 3.14 6.46
N ARG A 381 -13.49 4.27 6.51
CA ARG A 381 -14.24 4.82 5.37
C ARG A 381 -13.83 6.25 5.06
N VAL A 382 -13.98 6.65 3.80
CA VAL A 382 -13.79 8.01 3.32
C VAL A 382 -15.04 8.47 2.59
N LYS A 383 -15.37 9.75 2.76
CA LYS A 383 -16.46 10.39 2.03
C LYS A 383 -15.90 11.17 0.85
N ASP A 384 -16.52 11.02 -0.30
CA ASP A 384 -16.22 11.82 -1.49
C ASP A 384 -17.53 12.25 -2.14
N GLY A 385 -17.84 13.56 -2.07
CA GLY A 385 -19.15 14.08 -2.42
C GLY A 385 -20.27 13.48 -1.56
N THR A 386 -21.27 12.88 -2.20
CA THR A 386 -22.38 12.17 -1.56
C THR A 386 -22.06 10.70 -1.23
N HIS A 387 -20.95 10.18 -1.76
CA HIS A 387 -20.60 8.76 -1.70
C HIS A 387 -19.66 8.45 -0.55
N THR A 388 -19.74 7.20 -0.06
CA THR A 388 -18.85 6.68 0.99
C THR A 388 -18.14 5.43 0.49
N TYR A 389 -16.82 5.41 0.65
CA TYR A 389 -15.95 4.34 0.17
C TYR A 389 -15.20 3.73 1.34
N THR A 390 -14.90 2.44 1.23
CA THR A 390 -13.93 1.79 2.12
C THR A 390 -12.54 2.31 1.76
N ARG A 391 -11.75 2.66 2.77
CA ARG A 391 -10.37 3.09 2.54
C ARG A 391 -9.51 1.87 2.29
N ASP A 392 -8.72 1.92 1.24
CA ASP A 392 -7.80 0.89 0.80
C ASP A 392 -6.45 1.52 0.44
N ARG A 393 -5.49 0.69 0.02
CA ARG A 393 -4.20 1.19 -0.48
C ARG A 393 -4.35 2.08 -1.74
N GLY A 394 -5.46 1.96 -2.48
CA GLY A 394 -5.85 2.84 -3.61
C GLY A 394 -6.11 4.27 -3.17
N TYR A 395 -6.80 4.44 -2.05
CA TYR A 395 -6.95 5.74 -1.41
C TYR A 395 -5.59 6.35 -1.05
N ALA A 396 -4.70 5.56 -0.44
CA ALA A 396 -3.37 6.02 -0.05
C ALA A 396 -2.55 6.47 -1.27
N PHE A 397 -2.63 5.72 -2.38
CA PHE A 397 -1.99 6.08 -3.65
C PHE A 397 -2.52 7.41 -4.20
N GLU A 398 -3.84 7.55 -4.35
CA GLU A 398 -4.45 8.74 -4.94
C GLU A 398 -4.26 9.98 -4.07
N ARG A 399 -4.33 9.82 -2.74
CA ARG A 399 -4.05 10.90 -1.80
C ARG A 399 -2.60 11.37 -1.92
N ARG A 400 -1.63 10.44 -1.86
CA ARG A 400 -0.21 10.79 -1.96
C ARG A 400 0.11 11.43 -3.31
N LEU A 401 -0.47 10.94 -4.39
CA LEU A 401 -0.31 11.53 -5.72
C LEU A 401 -0.84 12.97 -5.79
N ASN A 402 -1.98 13.26 -5.16
CA ASN A 402 -2.50 14.63 -5.06
C ASN A 402 -1.59 15.52 -4.20
N GLU A 403 -1.11 15.05 -3.06
CA GLU A 403 -0.17 15.79 -2.20
C GLU A 403 1.11 16.17 -2.97
N LEU A 404 1.68 15.24 -3.74
CA LEU A 404 2.86 15.50 -4.56
C LEU A 404 2.59 16.50 -5.68
N THR A 405 1.38 16.51 -6.24
CA THR A 405 1.02 17.38 -7.37
C THR A 405 0.39 18.71 -6.95
N GLY A 406 0.38 19.03 -5.65
CA GLY A 406 -0.28 20.24 -5.14
C GLY A 406 -1.76 20.29 -5.48
N ASP A 407 -2.43 19.13 -5.43
CA ASP A 407 -3.83 18.91 -5.78
C ASP A 407 -4.20 19.22 -7.25
N LEU A 408 -3.23 19.42 -8.16
CA LEU A 408 -3.51 19.67 -9.58
C LEU A 408 -4.20 18.49 -10.30
N LEU A 409 -3.99 17.27 -9.80
CA LEU A 409 -4.70 16.07 -10.27
C LEU A 409 -6.02 15.80 -9.53
N HIS A 410 -6.38 16.61 -8.53
CA HIS A 410 -7.63 16.50 -7.78
C HIS A 410 -8.81 17.10 -8.59
N GLN A 411 -9.12 16.49 -9.72
CA GLN A 411 -10.14 16.95 -10.67
C GLN A 411 -11.18 15.87 -10.91
N ARG A 412 -12.43 16.25 -11.21
CA ARG A 412 -13.38 15.34 -11.85
C ARG A 412 -13.15 15.34 -13.36
N LEU A 413 -13.49 14.23 -14.02
CA LEU A 413 -13.48 14.20 -15.48
C LEU A 413 -14.37 15.29 -16.08
N ALA A 414 -15.55 15.53 -15.50
CA ALA A 414 -16.44 16.59 -15.95
C ALA A 414 -15.82 18.00 -15.86
N ASP A 415 -14.95 18.27 -14.87
CA ASP A 415 -14.33 19.59 -14.68
C ASP A 415 -13.36 19.96 -15.81
N LEU A 416 -12.74 18.95 -16.44
CA LEU A 416 -11.79 19.12 -17.54
C LEU A 416 -12.48 19.29 -18.91
N ARG A 417 -13.74 18.89 -19.02
CA ARG A 417 -14.48 18.78 -20.28
C ARG A 417 -14.51 20.09 -21.06
N ALA A 418 -14.86 21.19 -20.39
CA ALA A 418 -14.99 22.49 -21.06
C ALA A 418 -13.65 23.00 -21.63
N ALA A 419 -12.54 22.78 -20.93
CA ALA A 419 -11.22 23.18 -21.40
C ALA A 419 -10.75 22.31 -22.57
N GLU A 420 -10.99 20.99 -22.51
CA GLU A 420 -10.72 20.07 -23.61
C GLU A 420 -11.55 20.40 -24.86
N GLU A 421 -12.86 20.63 -24.72
CA GLU A 421 -13.76 20.94 -25.84
C GLU A 421 -13.40 22.24 -26.56
N ARG A 422 -12.86 23.22 -25.82
CA ARG A 422 -12.38 24.52 -26.34
C ARG A 422 -10.95 24.47 -26.88
N ALA A 423 -10.32 23.30 -26.92
CA ALA A 423 -8.92 23.14 -27.30
C ALA A 423 -7.97 24.07 -26.52
N GLU A 424 -8.29 24.35 -25.25
CA GLU A 424 -7.43 25.09 -24.31
C GLU A 424 -6.43 24.16 -23.61
N MET A 425 -6.61 22.85 -23.76
CA MET A 425 -5.69 21.81 -23.36
C MET A 425 -5.90 20.57 -24.23
N PRO A 426 -4.88 19.70 -24.38
CA PRO A 426 -5.02 18.45 -25.12
C PRO A 426 -6.12 17.56 -24.57
N LEU A 427 -6.78 16.78 -25.43
CA LEU A 427 -7.66 15.69 -25.01
C LEU A 427 -6.85 14.65 -24.24
N LEU A 428 -7.35 14.18 -23.10
CA LEU A 428 -6.74 13.09 -22.35
C LEU A 428 -7.57 11.83 -22.48
N VAL A 429 -7.03 10.81 -23.15
CA VAL A 429 -7.69 9.50 -23.31
C VAL A 429 -6.87 8.44 -22.60
N MET A 430 -7.42 7.92 -21.50
CA MET A 430 -6.85 6.81 -20.74
C MET A 430 -7.49 5.50 -21.22
N SER A 431 -6.71 4.42 -21.25
CA SER A 431 -7.19 3.12 -21.72
C SER A 431 -6.72 1.95 -20.82
N PRO A 432 -7.11 1.92 -19.52
CA PRO A 432 -6.87 0.75 -18.69
C PRO A 432 -7.48 -0.52 -19.28
N THR A 433 -6.95 -1.68 -18.91
CA THR A 433 -7.39 -2.98 -19.42
C THR A 433 -8.37 -3.64 -18.46
N THR A 434 -9.47 -4.16 -18.97
CA THR A 434 -10.40 -5.00 -18.21
C THR A 434 -9.81 -6.39 -18.02
N ILE A 435 -9.62 -6.82 -16.77
CA ILE A 435 -8.90 -8.07 -16.48
C ILE A 435 -9.66 -9.33 -16.93
N ASN A 436 -10.99 -9.24 -17.04
CA ASN A 436 -11.86 -10.39 -17.34
C ASN A 436 -11.72 -10.87 -18.78
N ASP A 437 -11.50 -9.97 -19.73
CA ASP A 437 -11.52 -10.28 -21.16
C ASP A 437 -10.48 -9.50 -22.00
N GLY A 438 -9.65 -8.66 -21.37
CA GLY A 438 -8.61 -7.90 -22.05
C GLY A 438 -9.08 -6.67 -22.82
N ARG A 439 -10.38 -6.30 -22.76
CA ARG A 439 -10.89 -5.11 -23.46
C ARG A 439 -10.33 -3.83 -22.87
N ARG A 440 -10.11 -2.83 -23.72
CA ARG A 440 -9.72 -1.47 -23.30
C ARG A 440 -10.94 -0.75 -22.72
N LEU A 441 -10.83 -0.22 -21.52
CA LEU A 441 -11.81 0.70 -20.97
C LEU A 441 -11.35 2.12 -21.31
N LEU A 442 -12.00 2.78 -22.27
CA LEU A 442 -11.68 4.15 -22.67
C LEU A 442 -12.30 5.13 -21.69
N ILE A 443 -11.45 5.99 -21.11
CA ILE A 443 -11.82 7.01 -20.15
C ILE A 443 -11.32 8.36 -20.68
N ALA A 444 -12.24 9.31 -20.81
CA ALA A 444 -11.95 10.68 -21.24
C ALA A 444 -12.97 11.63 -20.59
N SER A 445 -12.65 12.92 -20.54
CA SER A 445 -13.59 13.95 -20.07
C SER A 445 -14.81 14.04 -21.00
N SER A 446 -14.58 13.95 -22.30
CA SER A 446 -15.60 14.05 -23.35
C SER A 446 -15.95 12.66 -23.89
N PRO A 447 -17.17 12.47 -24.42
CA PRO A 447 -17.54 11.20 -25.05
C PRO A 447 -16.59 10.83 -26.20
N VAL A 448 -16.11 9.59 -26.20
CA VAL A 448 -15.13 9.05 -27.17
C VAL A 448 -15.66 7.79 -27.88
N GLY A 449 -16.98 7.68 -28.04
CA GLY A 449 -17.63 6.52 -28.67
C GLY A 449 -17.13 6.23 -30.09
N PHE A 450 -16.68 7.24 -30.82
CA PHE A 450 -16.02 7.09 -32.12
C PHE A 450 -14.73 6.25 -32.08
N LEU A 451 -14.09 6.10 -30.91
CA LEU A 451 -12.93 5.22 -30.71
C LEU A 451 -13.32 3.78 -30.33
N THR A 452 -14.60 3.50 -30.06
CA THR A 452 -15.09 2.16 -29.71
C THR A 452 -15.68 1.38 -30.88
N ASP A 453 -16.05 2.08 -31.95
CA ASP A 453 -16.70 1.48 -33.10
C ASP A 453 -15.68 0.85 -34.06
N THR A 454 -15.61 -0.49 -34.07
CA THR A 454 -14.72 -1.27 -34.91
C THR A 454 -15.37 -1.74 -36.22
N ARG A 455 -16.64 -1.38 -36.48
CA ARG A 455 -17.37 -1.78 -37.71
C ARG A 455 -16.87 -1.04 -38.95
N THR A 456 -16.17 0.08 -38.79
CA THR A 456 -15.72 0.94 -39.88
C THR A 456 -14.31 0.57 -40.34
N SER A 457 -14.16 -0.55 -41.05
CA SER A 457 -13.01 -0.76 -41.94
C SER A 457 -13.48 -1.24 -43.31
N PRO A 458 -13.33 -0.45 -44.39
CA PRO A 458 -13.68 -0.89 -45.74
C PRO A 458 -12.77 -2.02 -46.27
N PHE A 459 -11.74 -2.41 -45.50
CA PHE A 459 -10.73 -3.40 -45.88
C PHE A 459 -10.85 -4.74 -45.13
N VAL A 460 -11.76 -4.86 -44.15
CA VAL A 460 -11.85 -6.05 -43.30
C VAL A 460 -13.31 -6.52 -43.18
N THR A 461 -13.60 -7.68 -43.77
CA THR A 461 -14.89 -8.40 -43.70
C THR A 461 -14.83 -9.47 -42.61
N VAL A 462 -14.68 -9.04 -41.36
CA VAL A 462 -14.78 -9.91 -40.17
C VAL A 462 -15.88 -9.36 -39.28
N ASP A 463 -16.65 -10.25 -38.66
CA ASP A 463 -17.65 -9.86 -37.66
C ASP A 463 -16.98 -9.04 -36.54
N ALA A 464 -17.28 -7.74 -36.52
CA ALA A 464 -16.67 -6.82 -35.59
C ALA A 464 -17.09 -7.17 -34.16
N SER A 465 -16.11 -7.42 -33.29
CA SER A 465 -16.32 -7.54 -31.86
C SER A 465 -15.90 -6.24 -31.18
N PRO A 466 -16.60 -5.79 -30.12
CA PRO A 466 -16.15 -4.64 -29.34
C PRO A 466 -14.79 -4.92 -28.68
N GLU A 467 -13.76 -4.17 -29.09
CA GLU A 467 -12.43 -4.24 -28.49
C GLU A 467 -12.26 -3.27 -27.32
N SER A 468 -13.21 -2.33 -27.18
CA SER A 468 -13.15 -1.22 -26.24
C SER A 468 -14.53 -0.93 -25.63
N VAL A 469 -14.55 -0.45 -24.39
CA VAL A 469 -15.74 0.01 -23.67
C VAL A 469 -15.54 1.47 -23.28
N GLU A 470 -16.47 2.34 -23.62
CA GLU A 470 -16.43 3.75 -23.20
C GLU A 470 -17.04 3.91 -21.80
N LEU A 471 -16.24 4.39 -20.83
CA LEU A 471 -16.63 4.48 -19.42
C LEU A 471 -17.84 5.39 -19.20
N SER A 472 -17.82 6.62 -19.75
CA SER A 472 -18.84 7.65 -19.51
C SER A 472 -20.25 7.16 -19.85
N ARG A 473 -20.38 6.38 -20.92
CA ARG A 473 -21.66 5.84 -21.39
C ARG A 473 -22.02 4.52 -20.71
N PHE A 474 -21.07 3.59 -20.62
CA PHE A 474 -21.34 2.28 -20.05
C PHE A 474 -21.71 2.37 -18.56
N PHE A 475 -21.05 3.28 -17.83
CA PHE A 475 -21.27 3.51 -16.40
C PHE A 475 -22.05 4.79 -16.10
N ARG A 476 -22.88 5.28 -17.04
CA ARG A 476 -23.65 6.52 -16.86
C ARG A 476 -24.53 6.50 -15.60
N ALA A 477 -25.14 5.35 -15.30
CA ALA A 477 -25.97 5.15 -14.12
C ALA A 477 -25.19 5.13 -12.80
N GLN A 478 -23.86 4.99 -12.88
CA GLN A 478 -22.93 5.03 -11.74
C GLN A 478 -22.18 6.38 -11.68
N GLU A 479 -22.73 7.44 -12.26
CA GLU A 479 -22.15 8.80 -12.21
C GLU A 479 -20.71 8.87 -12.75
N ALA A 480 -20.42 8.18 -13.86
CA ALA A 480 -19.09 8.10 -14.45
C ALA A 480 -18.41 9.46 -14.72
N ASP A 481 -19.18 10.53 -14.95
CA ASP A 481 -18.69 11.90 -15.12
C ASP A 481 -18.03 12.48 -13.85
N SER A 482 -18.44 11.99 -12.68
CA SER A 482 -17.88 12.35 -11.38
C SER A 482 -16.65 11.53 -10.98
N LEU A 483 -16.14 10.67 -11.87
CA LEU A 483 -14.89 9.95 -11.64
C LEU A 483 -13.72 10.93 -11.40
N ARG A 484 -12.92 10.67 -10.36
CA ARG A 484 -11.69 11.43 -10.11
C ARG A 484 -10.63 11.10 -11.18
N LEU A 485 -9.91 12.12 -11.65
CA LEU A 485 -8.78 11.93 -12.57
C LEU A 485 -7.73 10.99 -11.98
N THR A 486 -7.42 11.12 -10.68
CA THR A 486 -6.50 10.23 -9.97
C THR A 486 -6.97 8.78 -9.92
N SER A 487 -8.28 8.52 -9.83
CA SER A 487 -8.83 7.16 -9.94
C SER A 487 -8.67 6.60 -11.35
N ALA A 488 -8.95 7.39 -12.38
CA ALA A 488 -8.76 6.98 -13.77
C ALA A 488 -7.27 6.68 -14.09
N LEU A 489 -6.36 7.52 -13.60
CA LEU A 489 -4.91 7.32 -13.70
C LEU A 489 -4.44 6.07 -12.93
N ARG A 490 -4.95 5.85 -11.72
CA ARG A 490 -4.65 4.65 -10.92
C ARG A 490 -5.08 3.38 -11.65
N MET A 491 -6.28 3.35 -12.24
CA MET A 491 -6.75 2.21 -13.02
C MET A 491 -5.79 1.85 -14.17
N GLY A 492 -5.12 2.84 -14.76
CA GLY A 492 -4.08 2.64 -15.77
C GLY A 492 -2.70 2.25 -15.20
N ALA A 493 -2.54 2.25 -13.88
CA ALA A 493 -1.29 2.00 -13.15
C ALA A 493 -1.39 0.83 -12.13
N THR A 494 -2.48 0.04 -12.19
CA THR A 494 -2.70 -1.10 -11.30
C THR A 494 -1.80 -2.28 -11.67
N PHE A 495 -1.02 -2.76 -10.71
CA PHE A 495 -0.26 -4.00 -10.78
C PHE A 495 -0.77 -4.93 -9.67
N PRO A 496 -1.35 -6.09 -10.03
CA PRO A 496 -1.84 -7.05 -9.05
C PRO A 496 -0.81 -7.27 -7.94
N TYR A 497 -1.28 -7.27 -6.68
CA TYR A 497 -0.50 -7.45 -5.44
C TYR A 497 0.38 -6.29 -4.97
N ILE A 498 0.74 -5.31 -5.82
CA ILE A 498 1.66 -4.22 -5.43
C ILE A 498 0.98 -2.86 -5.50
N THR A 499 0.48 -2.45 -6.67
CA THR A 499 -0.21 -1.17 -6.82
C THR A 499 -1.73 -1.38 -6.96
N PRO A 500 -2.54 -0.57 -6.27
CA PRO A 500 -4.00 -0.73 -6.17
C PRO A 500 -4.79 -0.56 -7.46
#